data_AF-A0A4Y4CVS7-F1
#
_entry.id   AF-A0A4Y4CVS7-F1
#
_cell.length_a   1.000
_cell.length_b   1.000
_cell.length_c   1.000
_cell.angle_alpha   90.00
_cell.angle_beta   90.00
_cell.angle_gamma   90.00
#
_symmetry.space_group_name_H-M   'P 1'
#
loop_
_entity.id
_entity.type
_entity.pdbx_description
1 polymer ?
#
loop_
_entity_poly.entity_id
_entity_poly.type
_entity_poly.pdbx_seq_one_letter_code
_entity_poly.pdbx_strand_id
1 'polypeptide(L)'
;MNNPKPSYQIIPAQPGFSLVYDLGPEERTVELGEPVIAWRVETSATKDDPCDFSSVCIPITVDGDMDPSCAGVQNPDKTVTVFFSGTYSSIAELQAERYPKV
;
A
#
# COMPACT_ATOMS: atom_id res chain seq x y z
N MET A 1 33.56 -4.76 -0.04
CA MET A 1 32.63 -4.56 -1.17
C MET A 1 31.69 -3.43 -0.77
N ASN A 2 31.50 -2.42 -1.62
CA ASN A 2 30.54 -1.34 -1.34
C ASN A 2 29.15 -1.88 -1.63
N ASN A 3 28.23 -1.81 -0.66
CA ASN A 3 26.83 -2.15 -0.93
C ASN A 3 26.28 -1.19 -2.00
N PRO A 4 25.49 -1.69 -2.97
CA PRO A 4 24.81 -0.84 -3.93
C PRO A 4 23.96 0.19 -3.17
N LYS A 5 24.05 1.46 -3.56
CA LYS A 5 23.17 2.49 -3.00
C LYS A 5 21.73 2.21 -3.46
N PRO A 6 20.73 2.40 -2.58
CA PRO A 6 19.34 2.28 -2.98
C PRO A 6 19.01 3.29 -4.09
N SER A 7 18.15 2.88 -5.02
CA SER A 7 17.58 3.75 -6.05
C SER A 7 16.13 4.10 -5.71
N TYR A 8 15.73 5.31 -6.13
CA TYR A 8 14.39 5.84 -5.89
C TYR A 8 13.81 6.34 -7.20
N GLN A 9 12.58 5.94 -7.49
CA GLN A 9 11.83 6.41 -8.66
C GLN A 9 10.44 6.87 -8.21
N ILE A 10 9.96 7.99 -8.77
CA ILE A 10 8.59 8.45 -8.59
C ILE A 10 7.85 8.22 -9.91
N ILE A 11 6.78 7.43 -9.86
CA ILE A 11 5.96 7.09 -11.01
C ILE A 11 4.55 7.66 -10.78
N PRO A 12 4.02 8.53 -11.66
CA PRO A 12 2.65 9.02 -11.53
C PRO A 12 1.64 7.87 -11.49
N ALA A 13 0.66 7.95 -10.59
CA ALA A 13 -0.40 6.97 -10.50
C ALA A 13 -1.45 7.23 -11.60
N GLN A 14 -2.10 6.17 -12.08
CA GLN A 14 -3.32 6.36 -12.85
C GLN A 14 -4.43 6.89 -11.92
N PRO A 15 -5.40 7.67 -12.41
CA PRO A 15 -6.53 8.09 -11.58
C PRO A 15 -7.34 6.91 -11.06
N GLY A 16 -7.89 7.05 -9.85
CA GLY A 16 -8.81 6.07 -9.26
C GLY A 16 -8.19 5.14 -8.22
N PHE A 17 -6.90 5.26 -7.93
CA PHE A 17 -6.31 4.65 -6.75
C PHE A 17 -6.56 5.50 -5.50
N SER A 18 -6.90 4.85 -4.39
CA SER A 18 -7.05 5.49 -3.08
C SER A 18 -6.40 4.64 -1.99
N LEU A 19 -5.95 5.27 -0.91
CA LEU A 19 -5.48 4.54 0.27
C LEU A 19 -6.64 3.79 0.94
N VAL A 20 -6.30 2.71 1.63
CA VAL A 20 -7.21 1.95 2.49
C VAL A 20 -6.63 1.90 3.88
N TYR A 21 -7.37 2.42 4.85
CA TYR A 21 -6.99 2.42 6.26
C TYR A 21 -7.76 1.34 7.02
N ASP A 22 -7.06 0.60 7.88
CA ASP A 22 -7.67 -0.27 8.89
C ASP A 22 -7.52 0.43 10.24
N LEU A 23 -8.63 1.00 10.75
CA LEU A 23 -8.64 1.79 11.99
C LEU A 23 -8.54 0.93 13.26
N GLY A 24 -8.39 -0.38 13.10
CA GLY A 24 -8.13 -1.30 14.19
C GLY A 24 -9.38 -1.76 14.95
N PRO A 25 -9.18 -2.59 15.98
CA PRO A 25 -10.25 -3.33 16.64
C PRO A 25 -11.21 -2.50 17.50
N GLU A 26 -10.82 -1.28 17.87
CA GLU A 26 -11.69 -0.37 18.65
C GLU A 26 -12.75 0.25 17.74
N GLU A 27 -12.33 0.80 16.60
CA GLU A 27 -13.22 1.40 15.60
C GLU A 27 -13.91 0.36 14.71
N ARG A 28 -13.31 -0.84 14.58
CA ARG A 28 -13.81 -1.97 13.78
C ARG A 28 -14.18 -1.57 12.35
N THR A 29 -13.41 -0.67 11.77
CA THR A 29 -13.74 -0.02 10.51
C THR A 29 -12.54 0.00 9.57
N VAL A 30 -12.80 -0.34 8.32
CA VAL A 30 -11.91 -0.15 7.19
C VAL A 30 -12.48 0.97 6.33
N GLU A 31 -11.69 1.97 5.98
CA GLU A 31 -12.14 3.13 5.23
C GLU A 31 -11.22 3.49 4.05
N LEU A 32 -11.79 4.24 3.11
CA LEU A 32 -11.03 4.83 2.02
C LEU A 32 -10.41 6.14 2.48
N GLY A 33 -9.12 6.27 2.21
CA GLY A 33 -8.36 7.48 2.44
C GLY A 33 -8.22 8.36 1.20
N GLU A 34 -7.12 9.10 1.20
CA GLU A 34 -6.74 10.03 0.16
C GLU A 34 -6.47 9.31 -1.18
N PRO A 35 -6.65 10.03 -2.31
CA PRO A 35 -6.25 9.50 -3.61
C PRO A 35 -4.73 9.37 -3.70
N VAL A 36 -4.28 8.29 -4.33
CA VAL A 36 -2.87 8.08 -4.65
C VAL A 36 -2.53 8.86 -5.92
N ILE A 37 -1.55 9.76 -5.85
CA ILE A 37 -1.12 10.60 -6.97
C ILE A 37 0.16 10.07 -7.64
N ALA A 38 0.97 9.31 -6.91
CA ALA A 38 2.20 8.71 -7.41
C ALA A 38 2.61 7.49 -6.58
N TRP A 39 3.60 6.76 -7.08
CA TRP A 39 4.24 5.64 -6.42
C TRP A 39 5.72 5.95 -6.25
N ARG A 40 6.23 5.83 -5.02
CA ARG A 40 7.67 5.73 -4.78
C ARG A 40 8.08 4.28 -4.88
N VAL A 41 8.94 3.98 -5.84
CA VAL A 41 9.60 2.68 -5.97
C VAL A 41 10.99 2.81 -5.36
N GLU A 42 11.21 2.08 -4.26
CA GLU A 42 12.51 1.98 -3.61
C GLU A 42 13.12 0.62 -3.95
N THR A 43 14.29 0.61 -4.58
CA THR A 43 15.01 -0.64 -4.89
C THR A 43 16.33 -0.67 -4.13
N SER A 44 16.56 -1.74 -3.39
CA SER A 44 17.80 -1.95 -2.63
C SER A 44 18.29 -3.38 -2.77
N ALA A 45 19.61 -3.57 -2.73
CA ALA A 45 20.18 -4.90 -2.60
C ALA A 45 19.71 -5.56 -1.29
N THR A 46 19.49 -6.87 -1.30
CA THR A 46 19.13 -7.59 -0.08
C THR A 46 20.35 -7.66 0.85
N LYS A 47 20.10 -7.85 2.15
CA LYS A 47 21.18 -7.91 3.15
C LYS A 47 22.06 -9.15 2.96
N ASP A 48 21.50 -10.21 2.40
CA ASP A 48 22.11 -11.53 2.35
C ASP A 48 22.89 -11.77 1.05
N ASP A 49 22.52 -11.10 -0.05
CA ASP A 49 23.23 -11.18 -1.33
C ASP A 49 23.22 -9.82 -2.07
N PRO A 50 24.39 -9.18 -2.32
CA PRO A 50 24.45 -7.91 -3.05
C PRO A 50 24.06 -8.03 -4.53
N CYS A 51 23.90 -9.24 -5.07
CA CYS A 51 23.37 -9.51 -6.41
C CYS A 51 21.84 -9.67 -6.43
N ASP A 52 21.21 -9.82 -5.27
CA ASP A 52 19.77 -9.93 -5.13
C ASP A 52 19.18 -8.56 -4.76
N PHE A 53 18.05 -8.21 -5.35
CA PHE A 53 17.44 -6.90 -5.21
C PHE A 53 15.97 -7.04 -4.83
N SER A 54 15.55 -6.27 -3.83
CA SER A 54 14.16 -6.13 -3.45
C SER A 54 13.67 -4.73 -3.81
N SER A 55 12.40 -4.65 -4.22
CA SER A 55 11.73 -3.36 -4.45
C SER A 55 10.46 -3.27 -3.62
N VAL A 56 10.22 -2.10 -3.05
CA VAL A 56 8.98 -1.75 -2.36
C VAL A 56 8.31 -0.62 -3.12
N CYS A 57 7.00 -0.76 -3.35
CA CYS A 57 6.16 0.28 -3.94
C CYS A 57 5.34 0.93 -2.83
N ILE A 58 5.53 2.23 -2.63
CA ILE A 58 4.88 3.01 -1.58
C ILE A 58 3.96 4.04 -2.25
N PRO A 59 2.65 4.08 -1.92
CA PRO A 59 1.76 5.10 -2.45
C PRO A 59 2.09 6.48 -1.86
N ILE A 60 1.92 7.50 -2.69
CA ILE A 60 2.11 8.91 -2.34
C ILE A 60 0.78 9.63 -2.55
N THR A 61 0.37 10.43 -1.58
CA THR A 61 -0.81 11.29 -1.61
C THR A 61 -0.40 12.75 -1.85
N VAL A 62 -1.38 13.66 -1.92
CA VAL A 62 -1.11 15.10 -2.01
C VAL A 62 -0.40 15.65 -0.76
N ASP A 63 -0.55 14.97 0.37
CA ASP A 63 0.05 15.36 1.66
C ASP A 63 1.42 14.70 1.89
N GLY A 64 1.86 13.83 0.98
CA GLY A 64 3.17 13.17 1.03
C GLY A 64 3.05 11.66 1.14
N ASP A 65 3.87 11.07 2.02
CA ASP A 65 3.87 9.63 2.26
C ASP A 65 2.59 9.21 3.03
N MET A 66 2.15 7.98 2.81
CA MET A 66 0.99 7.41 3.52
C MET A 66 1.22 7.32 5.03
N ASP A 67 0.14 7.43 5.80
CA ASP A 67 0.16 7.15 7.24
C ASP A 67 0.49 5.66 7.52
N PRO A 68 1.21 5.33 8.60
CA PRO A 68 1.52 3.94 8.96
C PRO A 68 0.31 3.02 9.16
N SER A 69 -0.89 3.56 9.41
CA SER A 69 -2.15 2.81 9.47
C SER A 69 -2.71 2.39 8.11
N CYS A 70 -2.08 2.82 7.02
CA CYS A 70 -2.44 2.41 5.67
C CYS A 70 -2.25 0.89 5.51
N ALA A 71 -3.38 0.19 5.38
CA ALA A 71 -3.42 -1.25 5.21
C ALA A 71 -3.23 -1.68 3.74
N GLY A 72 -3.53 -0.79 2.80
CA GLY A 72 -3.49 -1.13 1.39
C GLY A 72 -3.97 -0.01 0.47
N VAL A 73 -4.38 -0.38 -0.73
CA VAL A 73 -4.95 0.53 -1.72
C VAL A 73 -6.22 -0.06 -2.35
N GLN A 74 -7.16 0.80 -2.66
CA GLN A 74 -8.24 0.49 -3.59
C GLN A 74 -7.73 0.78 -5.01
N ASN A 75 -7.92 -0.19 -5.90
CA ASN A 75 -7.60 -0.09 -7.32
C ASN A 75 -8.71 0.67 -8.07
N PRO A 76 -8.44 1.19 -9.29
CA PRO A 76 -9.44 1.88 -10.10
C PRO A 76 -10.70 1.04 -10.43
N ASP A 77 -10.58 -0.28 -10.42
CA ASP A 77 -11.69 -1.23 -10.62
C ASP A 77 -12.47 -1.53 -9.33
N LYS A 78 -12.16 -0.83 -8.23
CA LYS A 78 -12.71 -0.94 -6.86
C LYS A 78 -12.31 -2.18 -6.07
N THR A 79 -11.49 -3.07 -6.64
CA THR A 79 -10.82 -4.12 -5.85
C THR A 79 -9.87 -3.50 -4.83
N VAL A 80 -9.58 -4.21 -3.75
CA VAL A 80 -8.71 -3.71 -2.67
C VAL A 80 -7.51 -4.63 -2.53
N THR A 81 -6.30 -4.09 -2.65
CA THR A 81 -5.05 -4.81 -2.39
C THR A 81 -4.53 -4.41 -1.02
N VAL A 82 -4.57 -5.34 -0.07
CA VAL A 82 -4.01 -5.18 1.28
C VAL A 82 -2.55 -5.63 1.25
N PHE A 83 -1.66 -4.77 1.74
CA PHE A 83 -0.24 -5.05 1.76
C PHE A 83 0.02 -6.35 2.55
N PHE A 84 0.81 -7.25 1.97
CA PHE A 84 1.19 -8.54 2.56
C PHE A 84 0.06 -9.55 2.85
N SER A 85 -1.20 -9.25 2.50
CA SER A 85 -2.35 -10.14 2.77
C SER A 85 -2.96 -10.70 1.49
N GLY A 86 -3.25 -9.86 0.50
CA GLY A 86 -3.90 -10.28 -0.73
C GLY A 86 -4.82 -9.22 -1.34
N THR A 87 -5.64 -9.66 -2.31
CA THR A 87 -6.59 -8.80 -3.00
C THR A 87 -8.03 -9.26 -2.74
N TYR A 88 -8.89 -8.29 -2.48
CA TYR A 88 -10.32 -8.42 -2.21
C TYR A 88 -11.11 -7.79 -3.36
N SER A 89 -12.31 -8.29 -3.63
CA SER A 89 -13.21 -7.75 -4.65
C SER A 89 -13.75 -6.36 -4.32
N SER A 90 -13.79 -5.99 -3.03
CA SER A 90 -14.26 -4.67 -2.59
C SER A 90 -13.85 -4.35 -1.16
N ILE A 91 -13.97 -3.07 -0.77
CA ILE A 91 -13.80 -2.65 0.64
C ILE A 91 -14.84 -3.29 1.57
N ALA A 92 -16.06 -3.55 1.07
CA ALA A 92 -17.12 -4.18 1.86
C ALA A 92 -16.79 -5.64 2.20
N GLU A 93 -16.16 -6.37 1.27
CA GLU A 93 -15.65 -7.70 1.53
C GLU A 93 -14.53 -7.68 2.58
N LEU A 94 -13.56 -6.79 2.43
CA LEU A 94 -12.47 -6.62 3.41
C LEU A 94 -13.02 -6.27 4.80
N GLN A 95 -13.99 -5.36 4.88
CA GLN A 95 -14.68 -5.01 6.12
C GLN A 95 -15.37 -6.22 6.76
N ALA A 96 -16.07 -7.04 5.97
CA ALA A 96 -16.78 -8.21 6.47
C ALA A 96 -15.83 -9.31 6.97
N GLU A 97 -14.66 -9.46 6.33
CA GLU A 97 -13.62 -10.40 6.76
C GLU A 97 -12.93 -9.94 8.06
N ARG A 98 -12.52 -8.67 8.14
CA ARG A 98 -11.80 -8.12 9.30
C ARG A 98 -12.69 -7.97 10.52
N TYR A 99 -13.92 -7.49 10.30
CA TYR A 99 -14.86 -7.12 11.35
C TYR A 99 -16.26 -7.65 11.04
N PRO A 100 -16.47 -8.98 11.15
CA PRO A 100 -17.79 -9.56 10.92
C PRO A 100 -18.82 -8.95 11.89
N LYS A 101 -20.02 -8.67 11.36
CA LYS A 101 -21.17 -8.29 12.20
C LYS A 101 -21.60 -9.53 12.98
N VAL A 102 -21.53 -9.45 14.30
CA VAL A 102 -22.04 -10.48 15.22
C VAL A 102 -23.56 -10.38 15.28
#